data_AF-A0A4Z0B6D8-F1
#
_entry.id   AF-A0A4Z0B6D8-F1
#
_cell.length_a   1.000
_cell.length_b   1.000
_cell.length_c   1.000
_cell.angle_alpha   90.00
_cell.angle_beta   90.00
_cell.angle_gamma   90.00
#
_symmetry.space_group_name_H-M   'P 1'
#
loop_
_entity.id
_entity.type
_entity.pdbx_description
1 polymer ?
#
loop_
_entity_poly.entity_id
_entity_poly.type
_entity_poly.pdbx_seq_one_letter_code
_entity_poly.pdbx_strand_id
1 'polypeptide(L)'
;MNRSEINKREALQNIMKKISVLRKWSTQTESVSEDEYYPLTIRQFNNWDLSQNSEKVRQQFAVTKRNANDTLRRYPDLREEIISLISSISLNINNKKSKPEKLTTFKQHIHELKNYIDTLEKYTAAQKAQLVLMQEKHSAQIFQLNNTIKELKKHRS
;
A
#
# COMPACT_ATOMS: atom_id res chain seq x y z
N MET A 1 -40.84 -22.94 28.05
CA MET A 1 -39.39 -22.70 27.80
C MET A 1 -38.73 -22.38 29.12
N ASN A 2 -37.64 -23.07 29.43
CA ASN A 2 -36.93 -22.88 30.69
C ASN A 2 -36.06 -21.61 30.62
N ARG A 3 -35.91 -20.83 31.71
CA ARG A 3 -35.12 -19.58 31.72
C ARG A 3 -33.69 -19.78 31.23
N SER A 4 -33.11 -20.96 31.49
CA SER A 4 -31.78 -21.34 31.02
C SER A 4 -31.67 -21.40 29.48
N GLU A 5 -32.71 -21.87 28.80
CA GLU A 5 -32.73 -22.00 27.33
C GLU A 5 -32.85 -20.64 26.65
N ILE A 6 -33.67 -19.76 27.24
CA ILE A 6 -33.83 -18.36 26.78
C ILE A 6 -32.48 -17.64 26.87
N ASN A 7 -31.79 -17.72 28.01
CA ASN A 7 -30.48 -17.10 28.20
C ASN A 7 -29.43 -17.65 27.22
N LYS A 8 -29.42 -18.96 26.94
CA LYS A 8 -28.51 -19.56 25.95
C LYS A 8 -28.79 -19.03 24.54
N ARG A 9 -30.07 -18.96 24.15
CA ARG A 9 -30.48 -18.45 22.84
C ARG A 9 -30.11 -16.98 22.67
N GLU A 10 -30.35 -16.15 23.67
CA GLU A 10 -29.97 -14.74 23.65
C GLU A 10 -28.45 -14.56 23.53
N ALA A 11 -27.67 -15.34 24.28
CA ALA A 11 -26.22 -15.29 24.22
C ALA A 11 -25.68 -15.69 22.84
N LEU A 12 -26.27 -16.72 22.22
CA LEU A 12 -25.92 -17.13 20.86
C LEU A 12 -26.28 -16.06 19.83
N GLN A 13 -27.48 -15.48 19.91
CA GLN A 13 -27.89 -14.38 19.03
C GLN A 13 -26.93 -13.18 19.15
N ASN A 14 -26.49 -12.88 20.37
CA ASN A 14 -25.52 -11.81 20.62
C ASN A 14 -24.15 -12.11 19.99
N ILE A 15 -23.68 -13.36 20.07
CA ILE A 15 -22.45 -13.80 19.37
C ILE A 15 -22.62 -13.63 17.86
N MET A 16 -23.74 -14.08 17.29
CA MET A 16 -24.00 -13.99 15.85
C MET A 16 -24.06 -12.54 15.36
N LYS A 17 -24.63 -11.62 16.15
CA LYS A 17 -24.61 -10.17 15.85
C LYS A 17 -23.18 -9.63 15.80
N LYS A 18 -22.33 -9.96 16.77
CA LYS A 18 -20.93 -9.53 16.76
C LYS A 18 -20.16 -10.12 15.58
N ILE A 19 -20.40 -11.39 15.25
CA ILE A 19 -19.81 -12.05 14.08
C ILE A 19 -20.24 -11.34 12.80
N SER A 20 -21.50 -10.94 12.66
CA SER A 20 -21.96 -10.24 11.45
C SER A 20 -21.30 -8.87 11.27
N VAL A 21 -21.02 -8.16 12.38
CA VAL A 21 -20.20 -6.93 12.37
C VAL A 21 -18.80 -7.24 11.83
N LEU A 22 -18.13 -8.24 12.42
CA LEU A 22 -16.77 -8.62 11.99
C LEU A 22 -16.73 -9.10 10.54
N ARG A 23 -17.72 -9.88 10.09
CA ARG A 23 -17.85 -10.31 8.68
C ARG A 23 -17.92 -9.10 7.77
N LYS A 24 -18.82 -8.16 8.06
CA LYS A 24 -18.98 -6.93 7.28
C LYS A 24 -17.66 -6.15 7.18
N TRP A 25 -16.93 -6.04 8.29
CA TRP A 25 -15.64 -5.36 8.32
C TRP A 25 -14.51 -6.13 7.64
N SER A 26 -14.56 -7.45 7.63
CA SER A 26 -13.59 -8.28 6.92
C SER A 26 -13.77 -8.22 5.40
N THR A 27 -15.00 -8.01 4.91
CA THR A 27 -15.35 -8.01 3.48
C THR A 27 -15.42 -6.62 2.85
N GLN A 28 -15.66 -5.57 3.64
CA GLN A 28 -15.68 -4.20 3.12
C GLN A 28 -14.26 -3.77 2.70
N THR A 29 -14.13 -3.40 1.42
CA THR A 29 -12.92 -2.81 0.84
C THR A 29 -12.66 -1.42 1.40
N GLU A 30 -13.73 -0.69 1.73
CA GLU A 30 -13.69 0.52 2.55
C GLU A 30 -13.33 0.12 3.97
N SER A 31 -12.27 0.72 4.50
CA SER A 31 -11.71 0.37 5.81
C SER A 31 -12.79 0.40 6.90
N VAL A 32 -12.68 -0.51 7.86
CA VAL A 32 -13.01 -0.19 9.25
C VAL A 32 -12.47 1.23 9.49
N SER A 33 -13.34 2.22 9.68
CA SER A 33 -12.89 3.62 9.87
C SER A 33 -11.77 3.60 10.90
N GLU A 34 -10.71 4.40 10.73
CA GLU A 34 -9.55 4.36 11.63
C GLU A 34 -9.95 4.52 13.12
N ASP A 35 -11.13 5.08 13.36
CA ASP A 35 -11.74 5.31 14.67
C ASP A 35 -12.63 4.17 15.21
N GLU A 36 -12.85 3.09 14.46
CA GLU A 36 -13.72 2.00 14.88
C GLU A 36 -12.95 0.95 15.69
N TYR A 37 -13.38 0.76 16.94
CA TYR A 37 -12.85 -0.30 17.78
C TYR A 37 -13.29 -1.68 17.29
N TYR A 38 -12.35 -2.61 17.15
CA TYR A 38 -12.61 -4.01 16.89
C TYR A 38 -11.75 -4.90 17.79
N PRO A 39 -12.23 -6.09 18.20
CA PRO A 39 -11.47 -7.00 19.04
C PRO A 39 -10.29 -7.61 18.28
N LEU A 40 -9.14 -7.70 18.94
CA LEU A 40 -7.94 -8.42 18.47
C LEU A 40 -7.82 -9.83 19.06
N THR A 41 -8.65 -10.15 20.06
CA THR A 41 -8.62 -11.44 20.76
C THR A 41 -10.03 -11.91 21.12
N ILE A 42 -10.19 -13.21 21.36
CA ILE A 42 -11.45 -13.78 21.86
C ILE A 42 -11.89 -13.14 23.18
N ARG A 43 -10.94 -12.81 24.07
CA ARG A 43 -11.25 -12.14 25.34
C ARG A 43 -11.84 -10.75 25.12
N GLN A 44 -11.26 -9.98 24.19
CA GLN A 44 -11.81 -8.68 23.81
C GLN A 44 -13.17 -8.84 23.14
N PHE A 45 -13.35 -9.84 22.26
CA PHE A 45 -14.65 -10.13 21.65
C PHE A 45 -15.74 -10.42 22.69
N ASN A 46 -15.43 -11.17 23.75
CA ASN A 46 -16.36 -11.41 24.85
C ASN A 46 -16.79 -10.12 25.54
N ASN A 47 -15.84 -9.23 25.81
CA ASN A 47 -16.08 -7.96 26.49
C ASN A 47 -16.61 -6.85 25.57
N TRP A 48 -16.63 -7.09 24.26
CA TRP A 48 -17.05 -6.11 23.28
C TRP A 48 -18.56 -5.91 23.31
N ASP A 49 -18.99 -4.71 23.67
CA ASP A 49 -20.39 -4.28 23.75
C ASP A 49 -20.71 -3.16 22.75
N LEU A 50 -19.81 -2.92 21.78
CA LEU A 50 -19.88 -1.85 20.78
C LEU A 50 -19.89 -0.43 21.36
N SER A 51 -19.73 -0.23 22.66
CA SER A 51 -19.76 1.11 23.27
C SER A 51 -18.66 2.03 22.75
N GLN A 52 -17.51 1.46 22.40
CA GLN A 52 -16.33 2.13 21.84
C GLN A 52 -16.43 2.38 20.32
N ASN A 53 -17.51 1.95 19.68
CA ASN A 53 -17.72 2.15 18.25
C ASN A 53 -18.47 3.45 17.95
N SER A 54 -18.40 3.89 16.69
CA SER A 54 -19.10 5.09 16.26
C SER A 54 -20.61 4.98 16.46
N GLU A 55 -21.27 6.12 16.57
CA GLU A 55 -22.73 6.17 16.72
C GLU A 55 -23.46 5.44 15.59
N LYS A 56 -22.94 5.50 14.36
CA LYS A 56 -23.49 4.78 13.20
C LYS A 56 -23.48 3.26 13.41
N VAL A 57 -22.38 2.71 13.94
CA VAL A 57 -22.26 1.28 14.24
C VAL A 57 -23.15 0.90 15.42
N ARG A 58 -23.19 1.73 16.47
CA ARG A 58 -24.06 1.49 17.64
C ARG A 58 -25.54 1.48 17.27
N GLN A 59 -25.98 2.38 16.41
CA GLN A 59 -27.36 2.44 15.90
C GLN A 59 -27.68 1.24 15.01
N GLN A 60 -26.74 0.81 14.17
CA GLN A 60 -26.92 -0.36 13.32
C GLN A 60 -27.03 -1.67 14.12
N PHE A 61 -26.37 -1.75 15.27
CA PHE A 61 -26.31 -2.96 16.10
C PHE A 61 -26.76 -2.65 17.54
N ALA A 62 -28.01 -2.21 17.67
CA ALA A 62 -28.58 -1.80 18.95
C ALA A 62 -28.52 -2.93 20.01
N VAL A 63 -28.02 -2.55 21.20
CA VAL A 63 -27.98 -3.34 22.44
C VAL A 63 -27.26 -4.69 22.30
N THR A 64 -25.98 -4.64 21.93
CA THR A 64 -25.08 -5.79 22.00
C THR A 64 -24.49 -5.89 23.41
N LYS A 65 -24.64 -7.04 24.08
CA LYS A 65 -24.15 -7.24 25.46
C LYS A 65 -22.77 -7.89 25.49
N ARG A 66 -22.11 -7.86 26.64
CA ARG A 66 -20.92 -8.69 26.89
C ARG A 66 -21.33 -10.16 26.95
N ASN A 67 -20.45 -11.03 26.48
CA ASN A 67 -20.61 -12.49 26.59
C ASN A 67 -19.84 -12.97 27.82
N ALA A 68 -20.40 -13.97 28.52
CA ALA A 68 -19.64 -14.71 29.51
C ALA A 68 -18.53 -15.53 28.81
N ASN A 69 -17.40 -15.72 29.48
CA ASN A 69 -16.25 -16.43 28.91
C ASN A 69 -16.57 -17.88 28.50
N ASP A 70 -17.51 -18.52 29.18
CA ASP A 70 -17.91 -19.91 28.90
C ASP A 70 -18.89 -20.05 27.73
N THR A 71 -19.52 -18.96 27.27
CA THR A 71 -20.51 -19.03 26.19
C THR A 71 -19.89 -19.50 24.89
N LEU A 72 -18.73 -18.95 24.49
CA LEU A 72 -18.04 -19.36 23.25
C LEU A 72 -17.35 -20.72 23.37
N ARG A 73 -17.02 -21.18 24.58
CA ARG A 73 -16.38 -22.50 24.76
C ARG A 73 -17.26 -23.66 24.26
N ARG A 74 -18.58 -23.45 24.23
CA ARG A 74 -19.57 -24.44 23.78
C ARG A 74 -19.77 -24.46 22.26
N TYR A 75 -19.15 -23.52 21.53
CA TYR A 75 -19.29 -23.38 20.08
C TYR A 75 -17.90 -23.23 19.44
N PRO A 76 -17.14 -24.33 19.28
CA PRO A 76 -15.79 -24.30 18.74
C PRO A 76 -15.74 -23.70 17.32
N ASP A 77 -16.69 -24.06 16.46
CA ASP A 77 -16.75 -23.56 15.08
C ASP A 77 -16.88 -22.03 15.03
N LEU A 78 -17.73 -21.45 15.88
CA LEU A 78 -17.90 -19.99 15.97
C LEU A 78 -16.63 -19.31 16.49
N ARG A 79 -15.90 -19.98 17.39
CA ARG A 79 -14.63 -19.47 17.91
C ARG A 79 -13.57 -19.43 16.82
N GLU A 80 -13.46 -20.48 16.01
CA GLU A 80 -12.53 -20.52 14.87
C GLU A 80 -12.89 -19.44 13.85
N GLU A 81 -14.18 -19.26 13.58
CA GLU A 81 -14.66 -18.22 12.68
C GLU A 81 -14.26 -16.81 13.18
N ILE A 82 -14.47 -16.53 14.46
CA ILE A 82 -14.08 -15.24 15.05
C ILE A 82 -12.56 -15.02 14.92
N ILE A 83 -11.73 -16.04 15.18
CA ILE A 83 -10.28 -15.95 15.02
C ILE A 83 -9.92 -15.60 13.58
N SER A 84 -10.51 -16.31 12.61
CA SER A 84 -10.28 -16.07 11.18
C SER A 84 -10.67 -14.65 10.76
N LEU A 85 -11.81 -14.14 11.25
CA LEU A 85 -12.28 -12.79 10.96
C LEU A 85 -11.36 -11.72 11.57
N ILE A 86 -10.92 -11.90 12.81
CA ILE A 86 -9.97 -11.00 13.47
C ILE A 86 -8.67 -10.94 12.68
N SER A 87 -8.10 -12.10 12.31
CA SER A 87 -6.88 -12.17 11.52
C SER A 87 -7.03 -11.48 10.16
N SER A 88 -8.16 -11.69 9.48
CA SER A 88 -8.44 -11.06 8.19
C SER A 88 -8.53 -9.53 8.29
N ILE A 89 -9.19 -9.00 9.32
CA ILE A 89 -9.29 -7.56 9.57
C ILE A 89 -7.90 -6.98 9.86
N SER A 90 -7.11 -7.62 10.73
CA SER A 90 -5.76 -7.18 11.05
C SER A 90 -4.83 -7.15 9.82
N LEU A 91 -4.91 -8.18 8.96
CA LEU A 91 -4.15 -8.22 7.70
C LEU A 91 -4.55 -7.08 6.77
N ASN A 92 -5.85 -6.82 6.62
CA ASN A 92 -6.35 -5.74 5.77
C ASN A 92 -5.87 -4.35 6.24
N ILE A 93 -5.84 -4.12 7.55
CA ILE A 93 -5.35 -2.86 8.15
C ILE A 93 -3.83 -2.71 7.97
N ASN A 94 -3.07 -3.77 8.24
CA ASN A 94 -1.60 -3.73 8.10
C ASN A 94 -1.16 -3.55 6.64
N ASN A 95 -1.83 -4.23 5.69
CA ASN A 95 -1.57 -4.07 4.26
C ASN A 95 -1.86 -2.65 3.77
N LYS A 96 -2.84 -1.97 4.35
CA LYS A 96 -3.15 -0.56 4.02
C LYS A 96 -2.10 0.39 4.58
N LYS A 97 -1.54 0.16 5.77
CA LYS A 97 -0.45 0.98 6.34
C LYS A 97 0.87 0.86 5.56
N SER A 98 1.15 -0.30 4.94
CA SER A 98 2.36 -0.49 4.11
C SER A 98 2.27 0.17 2.71
N LYS A 99 1.06 0.37 2.17
CA LYS A 99 0.85 0.99 0.85
C LYS A 99 1.32 2.45 0.72
N PRO A 100 1.05 3.37 1.66
CA PRO A 100 1.48 4.77 1.54
C PRO A 100 3.01 4.91 1.54
N GLU A 101 3.72 4.13 2.37
CA GLU A 101 5.20 4.15 2.42
C GLU A 101 5.83 3.64 1.12
N LYS A 102 5.26 2.59 0.51
CA LYS A 102 5.71 2.12 -0.80
C LYS A 102 5.44 3.13 -1.91
N LEU A 103 4.33 3.85 -1.83
CA LEU A 103 3.99 4.87 -2.83
C LEU A 103 4.91 6.09 -2.75
N THR A 104 5.30 6.52 -1.55
CA THR A 104 6.25 7.62 -1.38
C THR A 104 7.65 7.24 -1.87
N THR A 105 8.13 6.04 -1.55
CA THR A 105 9.43 5.56 -2.05
C THR A 105 9.44 5.40 -3.57
N PHE A 106 8.37 4.86 -4.18
CA PHE A 106 8.26 4.80 -5.64
C PHE A 106 8.24 6.18 -6.29
N LYS A 107 7.53 7.16 -5.70
CA LYS A 107 7.53 8.54 -6.21
C LYS A 107 8.91 9.18 -6.15
N GLN A 108 9.64 8.98 -5.06
CA GLN A 108 11.02 9.45 -4.93
C GLN A 108 11.92 8.81 -5.99
N HIS A 109 11.82 7.50 -6.17
CA HIS A 109 12.63 6.78 -7.15
C HIS A 109 12.34 7.22 -8.60
N ILE A 110 11.07 7.48 -8.94
CA ILE A 110 10.69 8.04 -10.24
C ILE A 110 11.32 9.43 -10.43
N HIS A 111 11.35 10.26 -9.37
CA HIS A 111 11.95 11.58 -9.46
C HIS A 111 13.48 11.50 -9.65
N GLU A 112 14.17 10.63 -8.92
CA GLU A 112 15.60 10.38 -9.08
C GLU A 112 15.95 9.91 -10.49
N LEU A 113 15.19 8.94 -11.02
CA LEU A 113 15.41 8.41 -12.37
C LEU A 113 15.21 9.48 -13.44
N LYS A 114 14.21 10.36 -13.29
CA LYS A 114 14.00 11.50 -14.21
C LYS A 114 15.20 12.45 -14.19
N ASN A 115 15.68 12.83 -13.01
CA ASN A 115 16.85 13.71 -12.89
C ASN A 115 18.11 13.08 -13.51
N TYR A 116 18.26 11.76 -13.36
CA TYR A 116 19.37 11.02 -13.98
C TYR A 116 19.27 11.03 -15.52
N ILE A 117 18.08 10.77 -16.08
CA ILE A 117 17.83 10.84 -17.52
C ILE A 117 18.16 12.24 -18.05
N ASP A 118 17.65 13.30 -17.42
CA ASP A 118 17.91 14.69 -17.83
C ASP A 118 19.41 15.01 -17.83
N THR A 119 20.16 14.45 -16.87
CA THR A 119 21.61 14.64 -16.78
C THR A 119 22.34 13.92 -17.91
N LEU A 120 21.94 12.68 -18.21
CA LEU A 120 22.50 11.91 -19.32
C LEU A 120 22.20 12.56 -20.68
N GLU A 121 21.00 13.10 -20.85
CA GLU A 121 20.61 13.81 -22.08
C GLU A 121 21.49 15.05 -22.30
N LYS A 122 21.69 15.86 -21.24
CA LYS A 122 22.59 17.02 -21.28
C LYS A 122 24.03 16.62 -21.62
N TYR A 123 24.54 15.58 -20.98
CA TYR A 123 25.88 15.07 -21.24
C TYR A 123 26.05 14.59 -22.67
N THR A 124 25.07 13.84 -23.18
CA THR A 124 25.05 13.34 -24.56
C THR A 124 25.00 14.48 -25.56
N ALA A 125 24.19 15.50 -25.31
CA ALA A 125 24.13 16.69 -26.16
C ALA A 125 25.48 17.44 -26.20
N ALA A 126 26.13 17.61 -25.04
CA ALA A 126 27.45 18.24 -24.96
C ALA A 126 28.53 17.46 -25.71
N GLN A 127 28.56 16.13 -25.57
CA GLN A 127 29.50 15.27 -26.30
C GLN A 127 29.30 15.35 -27.82
N LYS A 128 28.04 15.35 -28.29
CA LYS A 128 27.74 15.50 -29.72
C LYS A 128 28.24 16.85 -30.27
N ALA A 129 28.02 17.94 -29.54
CA ALA A 129 28.51 19.25 -29.93
C ALA A 129 30.05 19.29 -30.01
N GLN A 130 30.74 18.68 -29.02
CA GLN A 130 32.19 18.62 -29.01
C GLN A 130 32.75 17.80 -30.18
N LEU A 131 32.07 16.72 -30.57
CA LEU A 131 32.47 15.88 -31.70
C LEU A 131 32.34 16.62 -33.03
N VAL A 132 31.28 17.40 -33.23
CA VAL A 132 31.11 18.26 -34.41
C VAL A 132 32.24 19.29 -34.49
N LEU A 133 32.54 19.99 -33.39
CA LEU A 133 33.63 20.96 -33.35
C LEU A 133 34.99 20.34 -33.68
N MET A 134 35.26 19.12 -33.20
CA MET A 134 36.48 18.40 -33.56
C MET A 134 36.53 18.02 -35.05
N GLN A 135 35.40 17.59 -35.62
CA GLN A 135 35.32 17.26 -37.04
C GLN A 135 35.57 18.48 -37.93
N GLU A 136 34.99 19.63 -37.59
CA GLU A 136 35.23 20.90 -38.29
C GLU A 136 36.70 21.33 -38.21
N LYS A 137 37.31 21.22 -37.03
CA LYS A 137 38.74 21.52 -36.85
C LYS A 137 39.62 20.62 -37.70
N HIS A 138 39.37 19.31 -37.69
CA HIS A 138 40.14 18.36 -38.49
C HIS A 138 39.94 18.59 -39.99
N SER A 139 38.72 18.91 -40.45
CA SER A 139 38.47 19.19 -41.86
C SER A 139 39.23 20.44 -42.34
N ALA A 140 39.26 21.49 -41.51
CA ALA A 140 40.03 22.69 -41.79
C ALA A 140 41.54 22.41 -41.88
N GLN A 141 42.09 21.58 -40.99
CA GLN A 141 43.49 21.16 -41.01
C GLN A 141 43.82 20.34 -42.27
N ILE A 142 42.95 19.40 -42.65
CA ILE A 142 43.11 18.62 -43.89
C ILE A 142 43.11 19.55 -45.11
N PHE A 143 42.21 20.53 -45.16
CA PHE A 143 42.16 21.51 -46.24
C PHE A 143 43.46 22.34 -46.33
N GLN A 144 43.97 22.83 -45.20
CA GLN A 144 45.24 23.56 -45.15
C GLN A 144 46.41 22.70 -45.66
N LEU A 145 46.55 21.47 -45.15
CA LEU A 145 47.60 20.55 -45.57
C LEU A 145 47.55 20.26 -47.08
N ASN A 146 46.35 20.01 -47.61
CA ASN A 146 46.16 19.77 -49.04
C ASN A 146 46.59 20.98 -49.90
N ASN A 147 46.31 22.21 -49.45
CA ASN A 147 46.77 23.41 -50.14
C ASN A 147 48.29 23.54 -50.09
N THR A 148 48.93 23.30 -48.93
CA THR A 148 50.40 23.32 -48.82
C THR A 148 51.05 22.27 -49.73
N ILE A 149 50.51 21.05 -49.78
CA ILE A 149 50.99 20.00 -50.68
C ILE A 149 50.87 20.44 -52.15
N LYS A 150 49.76 21.07 -52.52
CA LYS A 150 49.52 21.56 -53.88
C LYS A 150 50.55 22.63 -54.28
N GLU A 151 50.81 23.60 -53.42
CA GLU A 151 51.83 24.63 -53.65
C GLU A 151 53.23 24.01 -53.77
N LEU A 152 53.60 23.09 -52.86
CA LEU A 152 54.90 22.40 -52.91
C LEU A 152 55.10 21.58 -54.19
N LYS A 153 54.03 20.94 -54.71
CA LYS A 153 54.08 20.23 -56.00
C LYS A 153 54.28 21.18 -57.18
N LYS A 154 53.66 22.37 -57.13
CA LYS A 154 53.75 23.39 -58.18
C LYS A 154 55.17 23.96 -58.30
N HIS A 155 55.89 24.11 -57.19
CA HIS A 155 57.27 24.58 -57.17
C HIS A 155 58.33 23.52 -57.56
N ARG A 156 57.93 22.25 -57.70
CA ARG A 156 58.81 21.14 -58.12
C ARG A 156 58.69 20.78 -59.61
N SER A 157 57.73 21.39 -60.32
CA SER A 157 57.51 21.22 -61.76
C SER A 157 58.12 22.40 -62.50
#